data_AF-A0A1V5ZKY6-F1
#
_entry.id   AF-A0A1V5ZKY6-F1
#
_cell.length_a   1.000
_cell.length_b   1.000
_cell.length_c   1.000
_cell.angle_alpha   90.00
_cell.angle_beta   90.00
_cell.angle_gamma   90.00
#
_symmetry.space_group_name_H-M   'P 1'
#
loop_
_entity.id
_entity.type
_entity.pdbx_description
1 polymer ?
#
loop_
_entity_poly.entity_id
_entity_poly.type
_entity_poly.pdbx_seq_one_letter_code
_entity_poly.pdbx_strand_id
1 'polypeptide(L)' 'MEIDFQFKQIEDAMKQLDLESRELIYLKFIEEKNNTEIADILQISNDNVRQKLSRALKKLKSLLTNDT' A
#
# COMPACT_ATOMS: atom_id res chain seq x y z
N MET A 1 24.29 2.82 -0.16
CA MET A 1 24.21 3.22 -1.58
C MET A 1 23.10 2.49 -2.33
N GLU A 2 23.11 1.16 -2.46
CA GLU A 2 22.04 0.43 -3.17
C GLU A 2 20.71 0.38 -2.40
N ILE A 3 20.77 0.10 -1.08
CA ILE A 3 19.57 0.10 -0.21
C ILE A 3 18.92 1.49 -0.18
N ASP A 4 19.72 2.56 -0.04
CA ASP A 4 19.20 3.94 -0.01
C ASP A 4 18.49 4.30 -1.32
N PHE A 5 19.00 3.81 -2.45
CA PHE A 5 18.36 4.00 -3.76
C PHE A 5 17.03 3.26 -3.86
N GLN A 6 16.97 1.99 -3.46
CA GLN A 6 15.73 1.22 -3.43
C GLN A 6 14.70 1.83 -2.47
N PHE A 7 15.13 2.30 -1.30
CA PHE A 7 14.27 2.98 -0.34
C PHE A 7 13.66 4.26 -0.93
N LYS A 8 14.48 5.07 -1.59
CA LYS A 8 14.01 6.29 -2.28
C LYS A 8 12.99 5.97 -3.37
N GLN A 9 13.20 4.92 -4.17
CA GLN A 9 12.22 4.49 -5.18
C GLN A 9 10.89 4.09 -4.56
N ILE A 10 10.91 3.35 -3.45
CA ILE A 10 9.69 2.97 -2.72
C ILE A 10 9.01 4.22 -2.15
N GLU A 11 9.76 5.14 -1.56
CA GLU A 11 9.23 6.38 -1.02
C GLU A 11 8.54 7.23 -2.10
N ASP A 12 9.18 7.39 -3.26
CA ASP A 12 8.65 8.17 -4.38
C ASP A 12 7.41 7.49 -5.01
N ALA A 13 7.38 6.16 -5.08
CA ALA A 13 6.21 5.41 -5.54
C ALA A 13 5.04 5.52 -4.53
N MET A 14 5.32 5.42 -3.22
CA MET A 14 4.31 5.59 -2.16
C MET A 14 3.70 7.00 -2.16
N LYS A 15 4.46 8.04 -2.50
CA LYS A 15 3.95 9.43 -2.64
C LYS A 15 2.97 9.59 -3.80
N GLN A 16 3.13 8.80 -4.87
CA GLN A 16 2.28 8.84 -6.06
C GLN A 16 0.97 8.05 -5.90
N LEU A 17 0.88 7.16 -4.91
CA LEU A 17 -0.37 6.48 -4.59
C LEU A 17 -1.42 7.48 -4.08
N ASP A 18 -2.69 7.23 -4.44
CA ASP A 18 -3.82 7.88 -3.79
C ASP A 18 -3.81 7.61 -2.28
N LEU A 19 -4.46 8.52 -1.53
CA LEU A 19 -4.45 8.50 -0.06
C LEU A 19 -4.93 7.15 0.50
N GLU A 20 -6.01 6.62 -0.07
CA GLU A 20 -6.60 5.35 0.37
C GLU A 20 -5.65 4.16 0.18
N SER A 21 -5.00 4.06 -0.99
CA SER A 21 -4.06 2.97 -1.29
C SER A 21 -2.83 3.05 -0.38
N ARG A 22 -2.34 4.27 -0.11
CA ARG A 22 -1.21 4.54 0.77
C ARG A 22 -1.53 4.19 2.22
N GLU A 23 -2.70 4.58 2.71
CA GLU A 23 -3.18 4.28 4.05
C GLU A 23 -3.32 2.78 4.27
N LEU A 24 -3.88 2.04 3.31
CA LEU A 24 -3.98 0.57 3.37
C LEU A 24 -2.62 -0.11 3.48
N ILE A 25 -1.64 0.33 2.69
CA ILE A 25 -0.28 -0.22 2.74
C ILE A 25 0.41 0.14 4.06
N TYR A 26 0.24 1.38 4.53
CA TYR A 26 0.78 1.83 5.82
C TYR A 26 0.25 0.97 6.96
N LEU A 27 -1.08 0.84 7.07
CA LEU A 27 -1.70 0.01 8.11
C LEU A 27 -1.25 -1.45 8.04
N LYS A 28 -1.12 -2.00 6.83
CA LYS A 28 -0.77 -3.41 6.64
C LYS A 28 0.68 -3.75 6.98
N PHE A 29 1.62 -2.90 6.57
CA PHE A 29 3.04 -3.24 6.57
C PHE A 29 3.88 -2.41 7.54
N ILE A 30 3.41 -1.22 7.93
CA ILE A 30 4.10 -0.37 8.91
C ILE A 30 3.50 -0.56 10.30
N GLU A 31 2.17 -0.54 10.40
CA GLU A 31 1.44 -0.79 11.66
C GLU A 31 1.15 -2.28 11.92
N GLU A 32 1.57 -3.15 11.00
CA GLU A 32 1.43 -4.61 11.04
C GLU A 32 0.00 -5.12 11.32
N LYS A 33 -1.03 -4.35 10.92
CA LYS A 33 -2.42 -4.71 11.15
C LYS A 33 -2.86 -5.82 10.21
N ASN A 34 -3.68 -6.73 10.72
CA ASN A 34 -4.34 -7.74 9.90
C ASN A 34 -5.60 -7.15 9.22
N ASN A 35 -6.17 -7.89 8.26
CA ASN A 35 -7.27 -7.35 7.43
C ASN A 35 -8.55 -7.09 8.24
N THR A 36 -8.77 -7.80 9.34
CA THR A 36 -9.91 -7.58 10.23
C THR A 36 -9.72 -6.29 11.01
N GLU A 37 -8.54 -6.06 11.59
CA GLU A 37 -8.23 -4.81 12.28
C GLU A 37 -8.32 -3.60 11.34
N ILE A 38 -7.83 -3.72 10.11
CA ILE A 38 -7.95 -2.67 9.08
C ILE A 38 -9.41 -2.42 8.72
N ALA A 39 -10.22 -3.47 8.60
CA ALA A 39 -11.65 -3.36 8.32
C ALA A 39 -12.37 -2.58 9.43
N ASP A 40 -12.02 -2.86 10.69
CA ASP A 40 -12.57 -2.16 11.84
C ASP A 40 -12.10 -0.69 11.89
N ILE A 41 -10.83 -0.39 11.60
CA ILE A 41 -10.30 0.98 11.57
C ILE A 41 -10.97 1.81 10.48
N LEU A 42 -11.10 1.26 9.27
CA LEU A 42 -11.63 1.96 8.10
C LEU A 42 -13.16 1.87 7.99
N GLN A 43 -13.82 1.12 8.88
CA GLN A 43 -15.27 0.88 8.88
C GLN A 43 -15.79 0.34 7.54
N ILE A 44 -15.07 -0.64 6.98
CA ILE A 44 -15.43 -1.35 5.74
C ILE A 44 -15.38 -2.86 5.96
N SER A 45 -15.89 -3.68 5.03
CA SER A 45 -15.80 -5.13 5.17
C SER A 45 -14.38 -5.65 4.96
N ASN A 46 -14.04 -6.78 5.59
CA ASN A 46 -12.77 -7.47 5.37
C ASN A 46 -12.54 -7.81 3.87
N ASP A 47 -13.61 -8.18 3.16
CA ASP A 47 -13.58 -8.42 1.72
C ASP A 47 -13.18 -7.17 0.93
N ASN A 48 -13.70 -6.00 1.33
CA ASN A 48 -13.34 -4.72 0.74
C ASN A 48 -11.86 -4.38 1.01
N VAL A 49 -11.38 -4.61 2.24
CA VAL A 49 -9.94 -4.49 2.56
C VAL A 49 -9.08 -5.35 1.65
N ARG A 50 -9.42 -6.65 1.47
CA ARG A 50 -8.66 -7.55 0.60
C ARG A 50 -8.58 -7.03 -0.83
N GLN A 51 -9.72 -6.60 -1.38
CA GLN A 51 -9.78 -6.08 -2.76
C GLN A 51 -9.00 -4.77 -2.92
N LYS A 52 -9.19 -3.81 -2.00
CA LYS A 52 -8.50 -2.52 -2.06
C LYS A 52 -7.00 -2.67 -1.85
N LEU A 53 -6.57 -3.50 -0.88
CA LEU A 53 -5.15 -3.78 -0.64
C LEU A 53 -4.49 -4.44 -1.87
N SER A 54 -5.17 -5.40 -2.51
CA SER A 54 -4.68 -6.01 -3.75
C SER A 54 -4.48 -4.97 -4.87
N ARG A 55 -5.46 -4.07 -5.05
CA ARG A 55 -5.38 -2.98 -6.04
C ARG A 55 -4.27 -1.99 -5.69
N ALA A 56 -4.11 -1.63 -4.42
CA ALA A 56 -3.06 -0.74 -3.92
C ALA A 56 -1.67 -1.33 -4.21
N LEU A 57 -1.45 -2.60 -3.90
CA LEU A 57 -0.20 -3.30 -4.19
C LEU A 57 0.08 -3.41 -5.69
N LYS A 58 -0.95 -3.64 -6.52
CA LYS A 58 -0.79 -3.65 -7.98
C LYS A 58 -0.38 -2.27 -8.51
N LYS A 59 -0.98 -1.18 -8.00
CA LYS A 59 -0.60 0.19 -8.33
C LYS A 59 0.85 0.48 -7.91
N LEU A 60 1.22 0.13 -6.67
CA LEU A 60 2.58 0.32 -6.17
C LEU A 60 3.59 -0.43 -7.04
N LYS A 61 3.28 -1.68 -7.43
CA LYS A 61 4.13 -2.46 -8.34
C LYS A 61 4.32 -1.74 -9.68
N SER A 62 3.24 -1.29 -10.33
CA SER A 62 3.30 -0.56 -11.60
C SER A 62 4.15 0.70 -11.51
N LEU A 63 4.05 1.45 -10.40
CA LEU A 63 4.89 2.64 -10.15
C LEU A 63 6.38 2.29 -9.97
N LEU A 64 6.69 1.13 -9.40
CA LEU A 64 8.07 0.68 -9.20
C LEU A 64 8.69 0.07 -10.46
N THR A 65 7.89 -0.59 -11.30
CA THR A 65 8.37 -1.25 -12.52
C THR A 65 8.21 -0.40 -13.78
N ASN A 66 7.51 0.74 -13.69
CA ASN A 66 7.07 1.55 -14.84
C ASN A 66 6.21 0.76 -15.85
N ASP A 67 5.51 -0.28 -15.39
CA ASP A 67 4.55 -1.01 -16.23
C ASP A 67 3.26 -0.17 -16.33
N THR A 68 3.15 0.63 -17.40
CA THR A 68 1.93 1.36 -17.80
C THR A 68 0.87 0.46 -18.40
#